data_AF-A0A817QWZ9-F1
#
_entry.id   AF-A0A817QWZ9-F1
#
_cell.length_a   1.000
_cell.length_b   1.000
_cell.length_c   1.000
_cell.angle_alpha   90.00
_cell.angle_beta   90.00
_cell.angle_gamma   90.00
#
_symmetry.space_group_name_H-M   'P 1'
#
loop_
_entity.id
_entity.type
_entity.pdbx_description
1 polymer ?
#
loop_
_entity_poly.entity_id
_entity_poly.type
_entity_poly.pdbx_seq_one_letter_code
_entity_poly.pdbx_strand_id
1 'polypeptide(L)'
;MGNSSLSGSTEKQVCISLRGLPHEVCVAATRAEYWRQYVNREVTVFGSLFNSLPMDIFNPDLHILGPQYCNITKIKKSLACSIIVGSLTGTMVDSSIAYRYHFTIYHEKQTTLNFAVMQIQALVHQAQHSYFMMYSIKIGRTLGIIKQMETGTSTSNQEEYSSSTAYKPTCKRKRTEDEEQQLTTSQSICDSDQSDDDDDEIIPDDIRTRDPKILAECDTVVDVGGIFNAEQRRFDHHQKSFTETFHSLQPDKPWIIKLSSAGLIYVHYGREIIKELLKKETIDDNIKDHLTEILFNKLYETFVEEIDAIDNGIDIGENMKYKIHTNLSTRVGYFNPAWNDPNPAEKEEIGFKQAMEMIGKEFLDRFYHYVHQWWPARALLEKAIAQRFDIDPSGSILVLNSTFPWRDHLFDIEQEQKDILGVTIKYVLYPDANKTWRLQAVPLNKKSFENRLSLPKQWQGLRDDELSTKSDIPGCIFVHASGFIGGNATYDGALAMARRSLQLGNTQ
;
A
#
# COMPACT_ATOMS: atom_id res chain seq x y z
N MET A 1 36.91 30.57 -43.91
CA MET A 1 38.17 29.85 -44.19
C MET A 1 38.89 29.73 -42.85
N GLY A 2 38.71 28.70 -42.03
CA GLY A 2 38.67 27.28 -42.34
C GLY A 2 40.04 26.69 -41.98
N ASN A 3 40.37 26.70 -40.68
CA ASN A 3 41.66 26.21 -40.15
C ASN A 3 41.45 24.96 -39.29
N SER A 4 42.49 24.14 -39.32
CA SER A 4 42.58 22.71 -39.08
C SER A 4 42.69 22.25 -37.62
N SER A 5 42.38 20.96 -37.46
CA SER A 5 43.12 19.93 -36.68
C SER A 5 42.60 19.45 -35.31
N LEU A 6 42.34 18.13 -35.30
CA LEU A 6 42.68 17.06 -34.34
C LEU A 6 42.05 16.98 -32.94
N SER A 7 41.69 15.72 -32.62
CA SER A 7 41.59 15.04 -31.31
C SER A 7 40.19 14.78 -30.72
N GLY A 8 40.05 13.59 -30.15
CA GLY A 8 39.04 13.25 -29.14
C GLY A 8 37.81 12.51 -29.66
N SER A 9 37.81 11.19 -29.54
CA SER A 9 36.57 10.40 -29.49
C SER A 9 35.85 10.70 -28.17
N THR A 10 35.07 11.78 -28.14
CA THR A 10 34.04 12.00 -27.13
C THR A 10 32.72 11.50 -27.70
N GLU A 11 32.27 10.35 -27.20
CA GLU A 11 30.90 9.86 -27.41
C GLU A 11 29.92 10.92 -26.88
N LYS A 12 29.12 11.45 -27.80
CA LYS A 12 28.13 12.49 -27.53
C LYS A 12 27.01 11.89 -26.68
N GLN A 13 26.81 12.42 -25.48
CA GLN A 13 25.53 12.34 -24.78
C GLN A 13 24.46 13.04 -25.64
N VAL A 14 23.48 12.28 -26.12
CA VAL A 14 22.28 12.82 -26.77
C VAL A 14 21.30 13.20 -25.66
N CYS A 15 21.25 14.49 -25.33
CA CYS A 15 20.18 15.08 -24.52
C CYS A 15 18.98 15.42 -25.43
N ILE A 16 17.85 14.73 -25.25
CA ILE A 16 16.56 15.19 -25.78
C ILE A 16 15.90 16.07 -24.71
N SER A 17 15.88 17.37 -24.97
CA SER A 17 15.21 18.39 -24.15
C SER A 17 13.77 18.55 -24.60
N LEU A 18 12.81 18.28 -23.70
CA LEU A 18 11.44 18.83 -23.80
C LEU A 18 11.32 19.95 -22.78
N ARG A 19 11.40 21.21 -23.25
CA ARG A 19 10.98 22.39 -22.49
C ARG A 19 9.54 22.74 -22.87
N GLY A 20 8.71 22.86 -21.84
CA GLY A 20 7.37 23.43 -21.90
C GLY A 20 6.76 23.44 -20.51
N LEU A 21 7.17 24.40 -19.67
CA LEU A 21 6.43 24.82 -18.47
C LEU A 21 6.16 26.33 -18.60
N PRO A 22 4.99 26.81 -18.16
CA PRO A 22 4.95 27.36 -16.81
C PRO A 22 3.67 27.12 -15.99
N HIS A 23 3.93 27.08 -14.68
CA HIS A 23 3.14 27.44 -13.49
C HIS A 23 1.99 26.54 -12.98
N GLU A 24 2.18 26.20 -11.70
CA GLU A 24 1.23 25.71 -10.70
C GLU A 24 0.91 24.20 -10.67
N VAL A 25 1.32 23.61 -9.54
CA VAL A 25 0.77 22.42 -8.88
C VAL A 25 0.93 21.09 -9.62
N CYS A 26 1.82 20.24 -9.09
CA CYS A 26 1.45 18.85 -8.87
C CYS A 26 2.00 18.36 -7.53
N VAL A 27 1.07 18.30 -6.58
CA VAL A 27 1.10 17.48 -5.37
C VAL A 27 1.20 16.00 -5.77
N ALA A 28 2.00 15.25 -4.98
CA ALA A 28 1.95 13.81 -4.80
C ALA A 28 1.67 12.91 -6.02
N ALA A 29 2.72 12.31 -6.57
CA ALA A 29 2.69 10.92 -7.06
C ALA A 29 4.11 10.43 -7.34
N THR A 30 4.38 9.20 -6.93
CA THR A 30 5.46 8.34 -7.43
C THR A 30 5.62 8.44 -8.95
N ARG A 31 6.76 8.96 -9.40
CA ARG A 31 7.28 8.66 -10.73
C ARG A 31 8.79 8.46 -10.60
N ALA A 32 9.20 7.21 -10.47
CA ALA A 32 10.58 6.85 -10.77
C ALA A 32 10.77 7.06 -12.28
N GLU A 33 11.41 8.16 -12.67
CA GLU A 33 11.89 8.32 -14.03
C GLU A 33 13.13 7.44 -14.20
N TYR A 34 12.92 6.24 -14.75
CA TYR A 34 14.01 5.31 -15.07
C TYR A 34 14.57 5.63 -16.46
N TRP A 35 15.70 6.31 -16.52
CA TRP A 35 16.51 6.38 -17.73
C TRP A 35 17.41 5.15 -17.79
N ARG A 36 17.29 4.33 -18.85
CA ARG A 36 18.18 3.20 -19.13
C ARG A 36 19.14 3.58 -20.24
N GLN A 37 20.43 3.61 -19.94
CA GLN A 37 21.47 3.64 -20.97
C GLN A 37 22.14 2.28 -20.96
N TYR A 38 22.01 1.54 -22.07
CA TYR A 38 22.66 0.25 -22.27
C TYR A 38 23.94 0.49 -23.08
N VAL A 39 25.08 0.29 -22.43
CA VAL A 39 26.35 0.09 -23.11
C VAL A 39 26.82 -1.32 -22.71
N ASN A 40 27.47 -2.05 -23.60
CA ASN A 40 27.73 -3.50 -23.51
C ASN A 40 28.47 -4.01 -22.23
N ARG A 41 28.71 -3.18 -21.21
CA ARG A 41 29.38 -3.51 -19.95
C ARG A 41 28.90 -2.68 -18.73
N GLU A 42 27.87 -1.83 -18.88
CA GLU A 42 27.48 -0.87 -17.84
C GLU A 42 25.97 -0.63 -17.82
N VAL A 43 25.39 -0.61 -16.61
CA VAL A 43 24.01 -0.17 -16.36
C VAL A 43 23.99 0.80 -15.18
N THR A 44 23.38 1.97 -15.37
CA THR A 44 23.14 2.96 -14.31
C THR A 44 21.66 3.01 -13.94
N VAL A 45 21.37 2.91 -12.64
CA VAL A 45 20.01 2.96 -12.06
C VAL A 45 19.90 4.19 -11.16
N PHE A 46 18.87 5.02 -11.36
CA PHE A 46 18.63 6.21 -10.53
C PHE A 46 17.52 5.97 -9.50
N GLY A 47 17.68 6.52 -8.29
CA GLY A 47 16.69 6.51 -7.21
C GLY A 47 16.62 7.86 -6.49
N SER A 48 15.46 8.20 -5.92
CA SER A 48 15.26 9.45 -5.17
C SER A 48 14.72 9.17 -3.77
N LEU A 49 15.30 9.83 -2.77
CA LEU A 49 14.85 9.82 -1.37
C LEU A 49 14.71 11.27 -0.89
N PHE A 50 13.54 11.62 -0.35
CA PHE A 50 13.28 12.96 0.19
C PHE A 50 13.63 13.00 1.67
N ASN A 51 14.49 13.94 2.06
CA ASN A 51 14.77 14.25 3.47
C ASN A 51 14.09 15.57 3.85
N SER A 52 13.25 15.54 4.89
CA SER A 52 12.80 16.72 5.60
C SER A 52 13.40 16.69 7.01
N LEU A 53 14.59 17.27 7.23
CA LEU A 53 15.10 17.75 8.54
C LEU A 53 16.41 18.56 8.32
N PRO A 54 16.74 19.53 9.18
CA PRO A 54 17.90 20.41 9.02
C PRO A 54 19.23 19.67 9.26
N MET A 55 20.22 20.06 8.47
CA MET A 55 21.61 19.61 8.55
C MET A 55 22.23 19.93 9.91
N ASP A 56 22.77 18.92 10.57
CA ASP A 56 23.99 19.05 11.36
C ASP A 56 24.91 17.83 11.16
N ILE A 57 26.00 18.10 10.45
CA ILE A 57 27.34 17.49 10.48
C ILE A 57 27.39 15.99 10.79
N PHE A 58 27.41 15.13 9.76
CA PHE A 58 28.29 13.95 9.61
C PHE A 58 27.98 13.22 8.28
N ASN A 59 29.02 12.66 7.66
CA ASN A 59 29.08 12.04 6.32
C ASN A 59 27.74 11.51 5.70
N PRO A 60 27.22 12.11 4.61
CA PRO A 60 25.93 11.75 4.00
C PRO A 60 25.90 10.38 3.31
N ASP A 61 27.05 9.76 3.03
CA ASP A 61 27.10 8.45 2.36
C ASP A 61 26.66 7.29 3.27
N LEU A 62 26.74 7.45 4.60
CA LEU A 62 26.46 6.40 5.58
C LEU A 62 25.02 6.38 6.11
N HIS A 63 24.29 7.49 6.04
CA HIS A 63 23.04 7.64 6.78
C HIS A 63 21.78 7.20 6.03
N ILE A 64 21.74 7.28 4.69
CA ILE A 64 20.50 7.00 3.95
C ILE A 64 20.35 5.51 3.61
N LEU A 65 21.44 4.81 3.33
CA LEU A 65 21.41 3.35 3.18
C LEU A 65 21.52 2.65 4.54
N GLY A 66 22.10 3.27 5.56
CA GLY A 66 22.17 2.71 6.92
C GLY A 66 22.64 1.24 6.92
N PRO A 67 21.94 0.33 7.61
CA PRO A 67 22.25 -1.11 7.61
C PRO A 67 22.27 -1.76 6.21
N GLN A 68 21.56 -1.19 5.23
CA GLN A 68 21.42 -1.74 3.88
C GLN A 68 22.70 -1.64 3.03
N TYR A 69 23.72 -0.88 3.46
CA TYR A 69 25.03 -0.92 2.81
C TYR A 69 25.68 -2.31 2.89
N CYS A 70 25.42 -3.06 3.97
CA CYS A 70 25.86 -4.45 4.07
C CYS A 70 25.18 -5.33 2.99
N ASN A 71 23.95 -5.01 2.61
CA ASN A 71 23.21 -5.76 1.60
C ASN A 71 23.71 -5.44 0.18
N ILE A 72 24.12 -4.19 -0.11
CA ILE A 72 24.83 -3.89 -1.37
C ILE A 72 26.14 -4.70 -1.45
N THR A 73 26.85 -4.83 -0.33
CA THR A 73 28.07 -5.64 -0.27
C THR A 73 27.79 -7.14 -0.48
N LYS A 74 26.65 -7.66 0.00
CA LYS A 74 26.19 -9.02 -0.29
C LYS A 74 25.82 -9.20 -1.76
N ILE A 75 25.17 -8.22 -2.38
CA ILE A 75 24.84 -8.25 -3.82
C ILE A 75 26.14 -8.31 -4.65
N LYS A 76 27.13 -7.45 -4.35
CA LYS A 76 28.45 -7.47 -5.00
C LYS A 76 29.11 -8.85 -4.94
N LYS A 77 29.07 -9.49 -3.76
CA LYS A 77 29.71 -10.79 -3.53
C LYS A 77 28.96 -11.94 -4.21
N SER A 78 27.63 -12.00 -4.07
CA SER A 78 26.81 -13.09 -4.63
C SER A 78 26.80 -13.09 -6.16
N LEU A 79 26.77 -11.90 -6.78
CA LEU A 79 26.71 -11.74 -8.23
C LEU A 79 28.08 -11.51 -8.88
N ALA A 80 29.16 -11.49 -8.09
CA ALA A 80 30.52 -11.17 -8.55
C ALA A 80 30.59 -9.87 -9.40
N CYS A 81 29.76 -8.87 -9.07
CA CYS A 81 29.64 -7.62 -9.82
C CYS A 81 30.23 -6.43 -9.05
N SER A 82 30.64 -5.40 -9.78
CA SER A 82 31.06 -4.13 -9.17
C SER A 82 29.89 -3.15 -9.16
N ILE A 83 29.61 -2.56 -8.01
CA ILE A 83 28.53 -1.56 -7.84
C ILE A 83 29.14 -0.28 -7.25
N ILE A 84 28.97 0.84 -7.94
CA ILE A 84 29.34 2.18 -7.46
C ILE A 84 28.06 2.92 -7.08
N VAL A 85 28.03 3.50 -5.89
CA VAL A 85 26.92 4.35 -5.43
C VAL A 85 27.39 5.79 -5.53
N GLY A 86 26.66 6.63 -6.26
CA GLY A 86 26.93 8.06 -6.37
C GLY A 86 25.72 8.90 -5.96
N SER A 87 25.97 10.13 -5.53
CA SER A 87 24.94 11.13 -5.22
C SER A 87 25.04 12.32 -6.17
N LEU A 88 23.90 12.77 -6.70
CA LEU A 88 23.79 14.07 -7.36
C LEU A 88 23.29 15.08 -6.30
N THR A 89 24.07 16.13 -6.06
CA THR A 89 23.67 17.24 -5.18
C THR A 89 22.42 17.93 -5.71
N GLY A 90 21.39 18.01 -4.87
CA GLY A 90 20.06 18.48 -5.23
C GLY A 90 19.92 19.99 -5.41
N THR A 91 18.99 20.39 -6.28
CA THR A 91 18.37 21.72 -6.30
C THR A 91 17.50 21.93 -5.06
N MET A 92 17.60 23.09 -4.41
CA MET A 92 16.74 23.50 -3.30
C MET A 92 15.28 23.64 -3.76
N VAL A 93 14.35 22.95 -3.08
CA VAL A 93 12.91 23.20 -3.20
C VAL A 93 12.34 23.26 -1.78
N ASP A 94 11.65 24.36 -1.45
CA ASP A 94 10.96 24.56 -0.18
C ASP A 94 11.73 24.11 1.08
N SER A 95 12.93 24.67 1.30
CA SER A 95 13.76 24.42 2.50
C SER A 95 14.14 22.94 2.76
N SER A 96 13.98 22.07 1.76
CA SER A 96 14.35 20.65 1.80
C SER A 96 15.39 20.32 0.72
N ILE A 97 16.39 19.49 1.04
CA ILE A 97 17.39 19.01 0.09
C ILE A 97 16.93 17.64 -0.42
N ALA A 98 16.56 17.55 -1.69
CA ALA A 98 16.30 16.29 -2.36
C ALA A 98 17.62 15.66 -2.80
N TYR A 99 18.01 14.53 -2.21
CA TYR A 99 19.19 13.78 -2.65
C TYR A 99 18.76 12.77 -3.72
N ARG A 100 19.36 12.86 -4.91
CA ARG A 100 19.21 11.83 -5.95
C ARG A 100 20.43 10.91 -5.90
N TYR A 101 20.18 9.61 -5.78
CA TYR A 101 21.22 8.59 -5.79
C TYR A 101 21.22 7.89 -7.14
N HIS A 102 22.38 7.40 -7.55
CA HIS A 102 22.51 6.48 -8.66
C HIS A 102 23.42 5.32 -8.29
N PHE A 103 23.11 4.15 -8.86
CA PHE A 103 23.87 2.92 -8.74
C PHE A 103 24.40 2.58 -10.13
N THR A 104 25.71 2.54 -10.29
CA THR A 104 26.35 2.09 -11.52
C THR A 104 26.89 0.69 -11.32
N ILE A 105 26.44 -0.24 -12.15
CA ILE A 105 26.74 -1.67 -12.03
C ILE A 105 27.60 -2.10 -13.22
N TYR A 106 28.70 -2.79 -12.93
CA TYR A 106 29.62 -3.35 -13.93
C TYR A 106 29.70 -4.86 -13.79
N HIS A 107 29.49 -5.54 -14.92
CA HIS A 107 29.68 -6.98 -15.06
C HIS A 107 29.73 -7.36 -16.56
N GLU A 108 30.45 -8.42 -16.91
CA GLU A 108 30.62 -8.83 -18.32
C GLU A 108 29.40 -9.57 -18.91
N LYS A 109 28.60 -10.21 -18.05
CA LYS A 109 27.36 -10.92 -18.44
C LYS A 109 26.13 -10.05 -18.22
N GLN A 110 25.32 -9.87 -19.27
CA GLN A 110 24.06 -9.12 -19.23
C GLN A 110 23.02 -9.71 -18.25
N THR A 111 22.99 -11.03 -18.11
CA THR A 111 22.09 -11.71 -17.15
C THR A 111 22.38 -11.29 -15.72
N THR A 112 23.65 -11.26 -15.32
CA THR A 112 24.08 -10.79 -14.00
C THR A 112 23.78 -9.30 -13.78
N LEU A 113 23.94 -8.46 -14.81
CA LEU A 113 23.54 -7.05 -14.74
C LEU A 113 22.04 -6.91 -14.43
N ASN A 114 21.19 -7.69 -15.12
CA ASN A 114 19.75 -7.66 -14.90
C ASN A 114 19.37 -8.12 -13.47
N PHE A 115 19.97 -9.20 -12.96
CA PHE A 115 19.75 -9.67 -11.60
C PHE A 115 20.21 -8.65 -10.54
N ALA A 116 21.37 -8.02 -10.75
CA ALA A 116 21.87 -6.97 -9.86
C ALA A 116 20.93 -5.76 -9.82
N VAL A 117 20.40 -5.34 -10.97
CA VAL A 117 19.40 -4.26 -11.05
C VAL A 117 18.14 -4.62 -10.25
N MET A 118 17.60 -5.83 -10.43
CA MET A 118 16.39 -6.26 -9.71
C MET A 118 16.60 -6.26 -8.19
N GLN A 119 17.74 -6.78 -7.70
CA GLN A 119 18.04 -6.81 -6.27
C GLN A 119 18.24 -5.39 -5.69
N ILE A 120 18.88 -4.49 -6.44
CA ILE A 120 19.04 -3.08 -6.02
C ILE A 120 17.67 -2.37 -5.99
N GLN A 121 16.79 -2.62 -6.98
CA GLN A 121 15.44 -2.05 -7.00
C GLN A 121 14.61 -2.51 -5.79
N ALA A 122 14.66 -3.80 -5.46
CA ALA A 122 14.00 -4.35 -4.28
C ALA A 122 14.52 -3.71 -2.98
N LEU A 123 15.83 -3.54 -2.87
CA LEU A 123 16.47 -2.90 -1.71
C LEU A 123 16.07 -1.42 -1.55
N VAL A 124 16.01 -0.67 -2.65
CA VAL A 124 15.53 0.73 -2.65
C VAL A 124 14.07 0.81 -2.21
N HIS A 125 13.22 -0.11 -2.72
CA HIS A 125 11.81 -0.17 -2.34
C HIS A 125 11.63 -0.50 -0.85
N GLN A 126 12.37 -1.50 -0.32
CA GLN A 126 12.34 -1.87 1.10
C GLN A 126 12.79 -0.71 2.01
N ALA A 127 13.83 0.03 1.60
CA ALA A 127 14.30 1.20 2.33
C ALA A 127 13.25 2.32 2.38
N GLN A 128 12.53 2.56 1.27
CA GLN A 128 11.44 3.53 1.22
C GLN A 128 10.28 3.16 2.16
N HIS A 129 9.88 1.89 2.20
CA HIS A 129 8.85 1.38 3.11
C HIS A 129 9.26 1.51 4.59
N SER A 130 10.50 1.12 4.91
CA SER A 130 11.01 1.18 6.29
C SER A 130 11.09 2.61 6.83
N TYR A 131 11.47 3.57 5.97
CA TYR A 131 11.55 4.98 6.35
C TYR A 131 10.16 5.59 6.64
N PHE A 132 9.15 5.23 5.84
CA PHE A 132 7.76 5.66 6.06
C PHE A 132 7.20 5.15 7.41
N MET A 133 7.54 3.92 7.79
CA MET A 133 7.15 3.32 9.07
C MET A 133 7.84 4.00 10.27
N MET A 134 9.15 4.26 10.20
CA MET A 134 9.88 4.96 11.27
C MET A 134 9.34 6.37 11.53
N TYR A 135 8.91 7.09 10.49
CA TYR A 135 8.37 8.44 10.62
C TYR A 135 7.00 8.42 11.33
N SER A 136 6.17 7.44 11.02
CA SER A 136 4.86 7.22 11.64
C SER A 136 4.98 6.87 13.14
N ILE A 137 5.99 6.07 13.50
CA ILE A 137 6.29 5.72 14.90
C ILE A 137 6.81 6.91 15.71
N LYS A 138 7.66 7.78 15.13
CA LYS A 138 8.14 8.99 15.80
C LYS A 138 7.01 9.97 16.11
N ILE A 139 6.07 10.13 15.19
CA ILE A 139 4.87 10.96 15.41
C ILE A 139 4.00 10.34 16.53
N GLY A 140 3.80 9.01 16.50
CA GLY A 140 3.07 8.29 17.55
C GLY A 140 3.68 8.43 18.94
N ARG A 141 5.01 8.36 19.07
CA ARG A 141 5.72 8.56 20.36
C ARG A 141 5.62 10.00 20.86
N THR A 142 5.72 10.98 19.97
CA THR A 142 5.58 12.40 20.33
C THR A 142 4.16 12.70 20.84
N LEU A 143 3.14 12.09 20.23
CA LEU A 143 1.75 12.18 20.69
C LEU A 143 1.51 11.43 22.01
N GLY A 144 2.20 10.30 22.23
CA GLY A 144 2.16 9.57 23.51
C GLY A 144 2.73 10.37 24.69
N ILE A 145 3.80 11.14 24.46
CA ILE A 145 4.39 12.03 25.47
C ILE A 145 3.46 13.21 25.79
N ILE A 146 2.79 13.78 24.77
CA ILE A 146 1.80 14.86 24.97
C ILE A 146 0.61 14.35 25.81
N LYS A 147 0.14 13.12 25.55
CA LYS A 147 -0.97 12.48 26.30
C LYS A 147 -0.62 12.16 27.76
N GLN A 148 0.66 11.90 28.06
CA GLN A 148 1.14 11.76 29.44
C GLN A 148 1.25 13.11 30.18
N MET A 149 1.51 14.21 29.46
CA MET A 149 1.49 15.56 30.05
C MET A 149 0.07 16.07 30.32
N GLU A 150 -0.93 15.66 29.54
CA GLU A 150 -2.34 16.07 29.70
C GLU A 150 -3.11 15.29 30.78
N THR A 151 -2.65 14.09 31.18
CA THR A 151 -3.39 13.20 32.11
C THR A 151 -2.96 13.33 33.58
N GLY A 152 -2.10 14.28 33.93
CA GLY A 152 -1.84 14.68 35.32
C GLY A 152 -1.32 13.56 36.26
N THR A 153 -0.81 12.45 35.72
CA THR A 153 -0.26 11.36 36.54
C THR A 153 1.25 11.55 36.72
N SER A 154 1.62 12.32 37.75
CA SER A 154 2.99 12.35 38.24
C SER A 154 3.29 11.02 38.94
N THR A 155 4.18 10.20 38.38
CA THR A 155 4.97 9.26 39.18
C THR A 155 6.41 9.74 39.16
N SER A 156 6.86 10.19 40.33
CA SER A 156 8.24 10.57 40.59
C SER A 156 9.12 9.34 40.53
N ASN A 157 10.01 9.25 39.55
CA ASN A 157 11.28 8.57 39.71
C ASN A 157 12.38 9.54 39.27
N GLN A 158 13.20 9.92 40.25
CA GLN A 158 14.44 10.66 40.02
C GLN A 158 15.38 9.76 39.23
N GLU A 159 15.81 10.20 38.05
CA GLU A 159 17.08 9.77 37.48
C GLU A 159 17.91 11.01 37.13
N GLU A 160 19.12 10.99 37.67
CA GLU A 160 20.10 12.07 37.63
C GLU A 160 20.57 12.36 36.20
N TYR A 161 20.61 13.64 35.88
CA TYR A 161 21.29 14.15 34.69
C TYR A 161 22.80 14.00 34.89
N SER A 162 23.43 13.10 34.13
CA SER A 162 24.88 13.01 33.99
C SER A 162 25.24 13.07 32.50
N SER A 163 25.72 14.23 32.08
CA SER A 163 26.35 14.51 30.78
C SER A 163 27.61 13.66 30.56
N SER A 164 27.76 13.03 29.39
CA SER A 164 29.02 13.07 28.61
C SER A 164 28.97 12.21 27.32
N THR A 165 29.11 12.92 26.18
CA THR A 165 29.98 12.64 25.02
C THR A 165 30.15 11.23 24.41
N ALA A 166 29.92 11.21 23.08
CA ALA A 166 30.72 10.57 22.02
C ALA A 166 30.63 9.04 21.83
N TYR A 167 29.83 8.64 20.82
CA TYR A 167 29.88 7.31 20.22
C TYR A 167 31.09 7.20 19.27
N LYS A 168 32.13 6.45 19.69
CA LYS A 168 33.21 5.95 18.81
C LYS A 168 32.96 4.47 18.51
N PRO A 169 32.88 4.03 17.24
CA PRO A 169 32.91 2.62 16.93
C PRO A 169 34.36 2.13 17.00
N THR A 170 34.69 1.27 17.96
CA THR A 170 35.99 0.56 17.97
C THR A 170 35.78 -0.94 17.78
N CYS A 171 36.29 -1.40 16.63
CA CYS A 171 36.59 -2.78 16.31
C CYS A 171 37.58 -3.35 17.35
N LYS A 172 37.23 -4.46 18.01
CA LYS A 172 38.16 -5.23 18.83
C LYS A 172 38.17 -6.68 18.35
N ARG A 173 39.19 -7.02 17.56
CA ARG A 173 39.66 -8.40 17.42
C ARG A 173 40.93 -8.52 18.26
N LYS A 174 40.89 -9.36 19.31
CA LYS A 174 42.06 -9.70 20.14
C LYS A 174 43.07 -10.46 19.29
N ARG A 175 44.32 -9.99 19.31
CA ARG A 175 45.53 -10.76 19.01
C ARG A 175 45.97 -11.44 20.30
N THR A 176 46.34 -12.70 20.20
CA THR A 176 47.38 -13.31 21.03
C THR A 176 48.35 -13.97 20.06
N GLU A 177 49.62 -13.61 20.21
CA GLU A 177 50.78 -14.04 19.44
C GLU A 177 51.37 -15.34 20.03
N ASP A 178 52.34 -15.90 19.28
CA ASP A 178 53.24 -17.05 19.49
C ASP A 178 53.02 -18.08 18.35
N GLU A 179 53.62 -17.93 17.16
CA GLU A 179 55.01 -18.29 16.77
C GLU A 179 55.35 -19.75 17.15
N GLU A 180 55.82 -20.67 16.30
CA GLU A 180 56.62 -20.59 15.06
C GLU A 180 56.69 -22.01 14.41
N GLN A 181 56.99 -22.04 13.10
CA GLN A 181 57.66 -23.14 12.37
C GLN A 181 56.98 -24.52 12.16
N GLN A 182 56.51 -24.78 10.92
CA GLN A 182 57.23 -25.59 9.91
C GLN A 182 56.32 -25.87 8.68
N LEU A 183 56.81 -25.50 7.50
CA LEU A 183 56.31 -25.99 6.22
C LEU A 183 56.61 -27.50 6.11
N THR A 184 55.67 -28.32 5.64
CA THR A 184 55.75 -29.03 4.32
C THR A 184 54.60 -30.03 4.12
N THR A 185 53.98 -29.92 2.94
CA THR A 185 53.38 -30.98 2.08
C THR A 185 52.15 -31.81 2.49
N SER A 186 51.30 -31.94 1.46
CA SER A 186 50.51 -33.10 1.01
C SER A 186 49.14 -33.43 1.64
N GLN A 187 48.13 -33.18 0.81
CA GLN A 187 47.00 -34.06 0.44
C GLN A 187 46.04 -34.58 1.52
N SER A 188 44.76 -34.52 1.11
CA SER A 188 43.68 -35.43 1.51
C SER A 188 43.20 -35.27 2.95
N ILE A 189 42.00 -34.69 3.11
CA ILE A 189 40.82 -35.41 3.61
C ILE A 189 39.63 -34.49 3.38
N CYS A 190 38.83 -34.87 2.39
CA CYS A 190 37.42 -34.56 2.30
C CYS A 190 36.73 -35.34 3.43
N ASP A 191 35.87 -34.67 4.20
CA ASP A 191 34.54 -35.14 4.59
C ASP A 191 34.11 -34.60 5.96
N SER A 192 32.81 -34.29 6.00
CA SER A 192 31.97 -33.94 7.15
C SER A 192 32.20 -32.58 7.80
N ASP A 193 31.47 -31.58 7.29
CA ASP A 193 30.67 -30.67 8.12
C ASP A 193 29.67 -29.94 7.21
N GLN A 194 28.60 -30.65 6.82
CA GLN A 194 27.33 -30.02 6.47
C GLN A 194 26.46 -30.13 7.72
N SER A 195 26.29 -29.00 8.40
CA SER A 195 25.18 -28.82 9.32
C SER A 195 23.96 -28.47 8.47
N ASP A 196 23.11 -29.47 8.27
CA ASP A 196 21.78 -29.37 7.67
C ASP A 196 20.88 -28.54 8.61
N ASP A 197 20.85 -27.23 8.41
CA ASP A 197 19.75 -26.36 8.85
C ASP A 197 19.26 -25.57 7.62
N ASP A 198 18.95 -26.32 6.55
CA ASP A 198 18.05 -25.82 5.52
C ASP A 198 16.62 -26.05 6.05
N ASP A 199 16.00 -25.00 6.59
CA ASP A 199 14.55 -24.90 6.59
C ASP A 199 14.12 -24.94 5.12
N ASP A 200 13.94 -26.15 4.58
CA ASP A 200 13.35 -26.40 3.28
C ASP A 200 12.01 -25.67 3.26
N GLU A 201 11.99 -24.49 2.63
CA GLU A 201 10.77 -23.81 2.28
C GLU A 201 9.99 -24.79 1.41
N ILE A 202 9.00 -25.48 2.00
CA ILE A 202 8.13 -26.42 1.30
C ILE A 202 7.41 -25.62 0.23
N ILE A 203 7.95 -25.60 -0.98
CA ILE A 203 7.26 -25.09 -2.16
C ILE A 203 6.14 -26.12 -2.42
N PRO A 204 4.86 -25.72 -2.33
CA PRO A 204 3.78 -26.65 -2.63
C PRO A 204 3.93 -27.15 -4.07
N ASP A 205 3.97 -28.46 -4.27
CA ASP A 205 3.88 -29.05 -5.61
C ASP A 205 2.44 -28.88 -6.12
N ASP A 206 2.25 -27.97 -7.07
CA ASP A 206 0.96 -27.72 -7.71
C ASP A 206 0.75 -28.65 -8.91
N ILE A 207 -0.25 -29.54 -8.83
CA ILE A 207 -0.58 -30.50 -9.89
C ILE A 207 -1.86 -30.10 -10.61
N ARG A 208 -1.76 -29.81 -11.91
CA ARG A 208 -2.92 -29.52 -12.77
C ARG A 208 -3.37 -30.78 -13.52
N THR A 209 -4.46 -31.39 -13.06
CA THR A 209 -5.01 -32.61 -13.66
C THR A 209 -6.51 -32.74 -13.40
N ARG A 210 -7.17 -33.57 -14.20
CA ARG A 210 -8.55 -34.05 -13.95
C ARG A 210 -8.61 -35.57 -13.76
N ASP A 211 -7.46 -36.24 -13.68
CA ASP A 211 -7.41 -37.69 -13.46
C ASP A 211 -7.81 -38.01 -12.00
N PRO A 212 -8.94 -38.71 -11.78
CA PRO A 212 -9.42 -39.03 -10.43
C PRO A 212 -8.40 -39.80 -9.58
N LYS A 213 -7.50 -40.57 -10.19
CA LYS A 213 -6.47 -41.32 -9.46
C LYS A 213 -5.43 -40.38 -8.85
N ILE A 214 -4.96 -39.40 -9.62
CA ILE A 214 -4.01 -38.40 -9.13
C ILE A 214 -4.70 -37.49 -8.11
N LEU A 215 -5.95 -37.07 -8.37
CA LEU A 215 -6.72 -36.25 -7.42
C LEU A 215 -6.98 -36.95 -6.08
N ALA A 216 -7.02 -38.28 -6.04
CA ALA A 216 -7.17 -39.05 -4.82
C ALA A 216 -5.90 -39.02 -3.93
N GLU A 217 -4.74 -38.78 -4.54
CA GLU A 217 -3.44 -38.70 -3.85
C GLU A 217 -3.15 -37.28 -3.35
N CYS A 218 -3.79 -36.25 -3.91
CA CYS A 218 -3.60 -34.86 -3.51
C CYS A 218 -4.16 -34.55 -2.10
N ASP A 219 -3.39 -33.77 -1.32
CA ASP A 219 -3.81 -33.26 0.00
C ASP A 219 -5.04 -32.35 -0.09
N THR A 220 -5.06 -31.47 -1.09
CA THR A 220 -6.16 -30.53 -1.34
C THR A 220 -6.48 -30.56 -2.83
N VAL A 221 -7.78 -30.58 -3.15
CA VAL A 221 -8.26 -30.51 -4.54
C VAL A 221 -9.21 -29.34 -4.66
N VAL A 222 -8.96 -28.48 -5.63
CA VAL A 222 -9.69 -27.24 -5.86
C VAL A 222 -10.24 -27.25 -7.28
N ASP A 223 -11.50 -26.86 -7.44
CA ASP A 223 -12.16 -26.66 -8.75
C ASP A 223 -12.40 -27.89 -9.64
N VAL A 224 -11.85 -29.04 -9.25
CA VAL A 224 -11.97 -30.29 -10.00
C VAL A 224 -12.30 -31.47 -9.08
N GLY A 225 -12.70 -32.59 -9.68
CA GLY A 225 -13.02 -33.83 -8.98
C GLY A 225 -14.50 -34.01 -8.63
N GLY A 226 -15.33 -33.00 -8.85
CA GLY A 226 -16.78 -33.07 -8.70
C GLY A 226 -17.24 -33.29 -7.27
N ILE A 227 -16.44 -32.92 -6.26
CA ILE A 227 -16.77 -33.10 -4.84
C ILE A 227 -16.49 -31.83 -4.03
N PHE A 228 -17.48 -31.39 -3.24
CA PHE A 228 -17.30 -30.47 -2.14
C PHE A 228 -17.34 -31.26 -0.83
N ASN A 229 -16.24 -31.26 -0.09
CA ASN A 229 -16.12 -31.79 1.25
C ASN A 229 -14.96 -31.07 1.95
N ALA A 230 -15.27 -30.12 2.84
CA ALA A 230 -14.28 -29.31 3.53
C ALA A 230 -13.36 -30.14 4.44
N GLU A 231 -13.88 -31.17 5.12
CA GLU A 231 -13.10 -32.06 5.99
C GLU A 231 -12.05 -32.84 5.19
N GLN A 232 -12.41 -33.24 3.97
CA GLN A 232 -11.52 -33.94 3.03
C GLN A 232 -10.73 -32.97 2.12
N ARG A 233 -10.83 -31.65 2.35
CA ARG A 233 -10.17 -30.62 1.55
C ARG A 233 -10.46 -30.74 0.05
N ARG A 234 -11.71 -31.02 -0.29
CA ARG A 234 -12.23 -31.06 -1.66
C ARG A 234 -13.14 -29.85 -1.88
N PHE A 235 -12.76 -28.97 -2.80
CA PHE A 235 -13.38 -27.65 -3.00
C PHE A 235 -13.76 -27.45 -4.46
N ASP A 236 -14.59 -28.33 -4.99
CA ASP A 236 -15.23 -28.18 -6.31
C ASP A 236 -16.70 -27.80 -6.13
N HIS A 237 -17.20 -26.86 -6.92
CA HIS A 237 -18.57 -26.34 -6.90
C HIS A 237 -19.42 -26.77 -8.12
N HIS A 238 -18.85 -27.51 -9.09
CA HIS A 238 -19.47 -27.82 -10.38
C HIS A 238 -20.59 -28.88 -10.31
N GLN A 239 -20.88 -29.44 -9.12
CA GLN A 239 -21.93 -30.43 -8.96
C GLN A 239 -23.30 -29.79 -9.14
N LYS A 240 -24.21 -30.47 -9.86
CA LYS A 240 -25.59 -30.02 -10.02
C LYS A 240 -26.30 -29.78 -8.68
N SER A 241 -25.93 -30.53 -7.65
CA SER A 241 -26.49 -30.44 -6.29
C SER A 241 -25.85 -29.33 -5.44
N PHE A 242 -24.76 -28.71 -5.90
CA PHE A 242 -24.07 -27.70 -5.11
C PHE A 242 -24.83 -26.38 -5.12
N THR A 243 -25.23 -25.94 -3.94
CA THR A 243 -26.01 -24.71 -3.73
C THR A 243 -25.47 -23.87 -2.57
N GLU A 244 -24.27 -24.17 -2.09
CA GLU A 244 -23.70 -23.49 -0.93
C GLU A 244 -23.37 -22.03 -1.28
N THR A 245 -23.67 -21.17 -0.31
CA THR A 245 -23.38 -19.74 -0.30
C THR A 245 -22.53 -19.47 0.95
N PHE A 246 -21.97 -18.27 1.05
CA PHE A 246 -21.29 -17.91 2.30
C PHE A 246 -22.23 -17.98 3.50
N HIS A 247 -23.46 -17.47 3.36
CA HIS A 247 -24.48 -17.49 4.41
C HIS A 247 -24.89 -18.91 4.82
N SER A 248 -24.99 -19.87 3.90
CA SER A 248 -25.36 -21.24 4.27
C SER A 248 -24.27 -21.95 5.08
N LEU A 249 -23.00 -21.62 4.84
CA LEU A 249 -21.86 -22.15 5.60
C LEU A 249 -21.53 -21.35 6.87
N GLN A 250 -21.82 -20.04 6.88
CA GLN A 250 -21.65 -19.12 8.02
C GLN A 250 -22.90 -18.23 8.17
N PRO A 251 -23.93 -18.67 8.94
CA PRO A 251 -25.23 -18.00 9.02
C PRO A 251 -25.24 -16.55 9.55
N ASP A 252 -24.16 -16.09 10.19
CA ASP A 252 -24.01 -14.70 10.61
C ASP A 252 -23.65 -13.74 9.47
N LYS A 253 -23.21 -14.26 8.31
CA LYS A 253 -22.78 -13.47 7.17
C LYS A 253 -23.93 -13.23 6.19
N PRO A 254 -24.09 -12.03 5.61
CA PRO A 254 -25.24 -11.70 4.77
C PRO A 254 -25.12 -12.15 3.30
N TRP A 255 -24.00 -12.75 2.89
CA TRP A 255 -23.69 -12.98 1.47
C TRP A 255 -24.32 -14.26 0.95
N ILE A 256 -25.19 -14.10 -0.05
CA ILE A 256 -26.02 -15.17 -0.62
C ILE A 256 -25.59 -15.59 -2.02
N ILE A 257 -24.48 -15.04 -2.52
CA ILE A 257 -23.88 -15.48 -3.79
C ILE A 257 -23.40 -16.93 -3.62
N LYS A 258 -23.73 -17.79 -4.59
CA LYS A 258 -23.26 -19.18 -4.62
C LYS A 258 -21.73 -19.16 -4.73
N LEU A 259 -21.05 -19.96 -3.92
CA LEU A 259 -19.60 -19.94 -3.87
C LEU A 259 -19.00 -20.63 -5.12
N SER A 260 -17.89 -20.09 -5.60
CA SER A 260 -16.93 -20.80 -6.45
C SER A 260 -15.91 -21.51 -5.57
N SER A 261 -14.97 -22.22 -6.20
CA SER A 261 -13.82 -22.81 -5.52
C SER A 261 -12.98 -21.76 -4.76
N ALA A 262 -12.90 -20.52 -5.27
CA ALA A 262 -12.20 -19.43 -4.58
C ALA A 262 -12.93 -19.01 -3.28
N GLY A 263 -14.25 -18.84 -3.33
CA GLY A 263 -15.08 -18.57 -2.18
C GLY A 263 -15.07 -19.70 -1.14
N LEU A 264 -15.05 -20.96 -1.60
CA LEU A 264 -14.91 -22.13 -0.74
C LEU A 264 -13.58 -22.16 0.02
N ILE A 265 -12.46 -21.91 -0.66
CA ILE A 265 -11.16 -21.77 0.02
C ILE A 265 -11.20 -20.61 1.02
N TYR A 266 -11.78 -19.48 0.62
CA TYR A 266 -11.80 -18.29 1.47
C TYR A 266 -12.68 -18.46 2.71
N VAL A 267 -13.87 -19.04 2.62
CA VAL A 267 -14.76 -19.22 3.79
C VAL A 267 -14.14 -20.14 4.85
N HIS A 268 -13.33 -21.13 4.44
CA HIS A 268 -12.67 -22.07 5.34
C HIS A 268 -11.30 -21.58 5.84
N TYR A 269 -10.47 -20.98 4.98
CA TYR A 269 -9.08 -20.64 5.30
C TYR A 269 -8.76 -19.14 5.29
N GLY A 270 -9.67 -18.29 4.84
CA GLY A 270 -9.42 -16.84 4.70
C GLY A 270 -9.00 -16.18 6.02
N ARG A 271 -9.57 -16.61 7.15
CA ARG A 271 -9.16 -16.14 8.48
C ARG A 271 -7.72 -16.53 8.83
N GLU A 272 -7.34 -17.78 8.54
CA GLU A 272 -5.99 -18.27 8.81
C GLU A 272 -4.97 -17.52 7.94
N ILE A 273 -5.25 -17.37 6.65
CA ILE A 273 -4.42 -16.59 5.72
C ILE A 273 -4.22 -15.17 6.23
N ILE A 274 -5.30 -14.49 6.63
CA ILE A 274 -5.24 -13.12 7.17
C ILE A 274 -4.44 -13.07 8.47
N LYS A 275 -4.61 -14.04 9.37
CA LYS A 275 -3.83 -14.12 10.62
C LYS A 275 -2.34 -14.29 10.34
N GLU A 276 -1.96 -15.18 9.42
CA GLU A 276 -0.55 -15.37 9.03
C GLU A 276 0.05 -14.09 8.43
N LEU A 277 -0.71 -13.35 7.62
CA LEU A 277 -0.26 -12.06 7.09
C LEU A 277 -0.11 -11.03 8.22
N LEU A 278 -1.08 -10.93 9.14
CA LEU A 278 -1.03 -10.00 10.27
C LEU A 278 0.10 -10.31 11.27
N LYS A 279 0.62 -11.54 11.34
CA LYS A 279 1.82 -11.86 12.15
C LYS A 279 3.05 -11.08 11.69
N LYS A 280 3.13 -10.75 10.40
CA LYS A 280 4.24 -9.97 9.80
C LYS A 280 4.10 -8.48 10.09
N GLU A 281 2.95 -8.04 10.59
CA GLU A 281 2.63 -6.65 10.83
C GLU A 281 2.90 -6.21 12.27
N THR A 282 3.39 -4.97 12.42
CA THR A 282 3.60 -4.34 13.73
C THR A 282 2.29 -3.74 14.27
N ILE A 283 1.34 -4.61 14.60
CA ILE A 283 0.02 -4.28 15.15
C ILE A 283 -0.11 -4.93 16.54
N ASP A 284 -0.79 -4.25 17.46
CA ASP A 284 -1.08 -4.79 18.81
C ASP A 284 -1.83 -6.13 18.70
N ASP A 285 -1.30 -7.16 19.36
CA ASP A 285 -1.88 -8.50 19.35
C ASP A 285 -3.32 -8.52 19.87
N ASN A 286 -3.67 -7.63 20.78
CA ASN A 286 -5.05 -7.50 21.30
C ASN A 286 -6.04 -7.02 20.23
N ILE A 287 -5.56 -6.40 19.15
CA ILE A 287 -6.40 -5.88 18.05
C ILE A 287 -6.41 -6.87 16.87
N LYS A 288 -5.42 -7.75 16.73
CA LYS A 288 -5.26 -8.63 15.56
C LYS A 288 -6.45 -9.55 15.32
N ASP A 289 -7.04 -10.13 16.36
CA ASP A 289 -8.21 -10.99 16.19
C ASP A 289 -9.44 -10.19 15.71
N HIS A 290 -9.68 -9.02 16.30
CA HIS A 290 -10.77 -8.15 15.86
C HIS A 290 -10.55 -7.64 14.42
N LEU A 291 -9.32 -7.24 14.10
CA LEU A 291 -8.94 -6.81 12.77
C LEU A 291 -9.06 -7.94 11.74
N THR A 292 -8.76 -9.18 12.13
CA THR A 292 -8.93 -10.35 11.26
C THR A 292 -10.38 -10.47 10.79
N GLU A 293 -11.35 -10.37 11.69
CA GLU A 293 -12.78 -10.45 11.29
C GLU A 293 -13.18 -9.30 10.36
N ILE A 294 -12.67 -8.09 10.61
CA ILE A 294 -12.94 -6.93 9.77
C ILE A 294 -12.35 -7.12 8.37
N LEU A 295 -11.08 -7.50 8.29
CA LEU A 295 -10.40 -7.77 7.02
C LEU A 295 -11.03 -8.95 6.29
N PHE A 296 -11.47 -9.98 7.01
CA PHE A 296 -12.13 -11.14 6.46
C PHE A 296 -13.38 -10.75 5.69
N ASN A 297 -14.22 -9.91 6.28
CA ASN A 297 -15.41 -9.40 5.61
C ASN A 297 -15.07 -8.47 4.44
N LYS A 298 -14.14 -7.52 4.65
CA LYS A 298 -13.76 -6.54 3.62
C LYS A 298 -13.15 -7.19 2.39
N LEU A 299 -12.26 -8.15 2.56
CA LEU A 299 -11.62 -8.86 1.45
C LEU A 299 -12.59 -9.79 0.74
N TYR A 300 -13.58 -10.37 1.42
CA TYR A 300 -14.64 -11.08 0.72
C TYR A 300 -15.46 -10.13 -0.16
N GLU A 301 -16.03 -9.07 0.42
CA GLU A 301 -16.92 -8.11 -0.25
C GLU A 301 -16.27 -7.35 -1.42
N THR A 302 -14.94 -7.16 -1.37
CA THR A 302 -14.23 -6.31 -2.35
C THR A 302 -13.27 -7.06 -3.25
N PHE A 303 -13.20 -8.38 -3.11
CA PHE A 303 -12.33 -9.22 -3.93
C PHE A 303 -12.95 -10.57 -4.27
N VAL A 304 -13.31 -11.38 -3.28
CA VAL A 304 -13.70 -12.78 -3.52
C VAL A 304 -15.13 -12.92 -4.04
N GLU A 305 -16.07 -12.12 -3.53
CA GLU A 305 -17.48 -12.19 -3.93
C GLU A 305 -17.69 -11.93 -5.44
N GLU A 306 -16.89 -11.03 -6.03
CA GLU A 306 -16.90 -10.78 -7.49
C GLU A 306 -16.46 -12.04 -8.27
N ILE A 307 -15.46 -12.76 -7.78
CA ILE A 307 -14.97 -14.00 -8.40
C ILE A 307 -16.05 -15.06 -8.32
N ASP A 308 -16.67 -15.25 -7.16
CA ASP A 308 -17.77 -16.19 -6.95
C ASP A 308 -18.96 -15.90 -7.88
N ALA A 309 -19.34 -14.62 -8.02
CA ALA A 309 -20.43 -14.22 -8.89
C ALA A 309 -20.12 -14.51 -10.37
N ILE A 310 -18.95 -14.10 -10.86
CA ILE A 310 -18.56 -14.28 -12.27
C ILE A 310 -18.48 -15.76 -12.63
N ASP A 311 -17.83 -16.56 -11.79
CA ASP A 311 -17.62 -17.98 -12.03
C ASP A 311 -18.94 -18.78 -12.04
N ASN A 312 -19.90 -18.35 -11.22
CA ASN A 312 -21.25 -18.90 -11.22
C ASN A 312 -22.19 -18.29 -12.27
N GLY A 313 -21.68 -17.46 -13.18
CA GLY A 313 -22.45 -16.87 -14.28
C GLY A 313 -23.51 -15.87 -13.82
N ILE A 314 -23.28 -15.20 -12.69
CA ILE A 314 -24.19 -14.21 -12.12
C ILE A 314 -23.82 -12.83 -12.69
N ASP A 315 -24.76 -12.22 -13.41
CA ASP A 315 -24.60 -10.86 -13.91
C ASP A 315 -24.65 -9.84 -12.75
N ILE A 316 -23.85 -8.77 -12.86
CA ILE A 316 -23.81 -7.67 -11.86
C ILE A 316 -25.15 -6.94 -11.70
N GLY A 317 -26.04 -7.04 -12.70
CA GLY A 317 -27.37 -6.45 -12.67
C GLY A 317 -28.19 -6.77 -13.90
N GLU A 318 -29.50 -6.55 -13.80
CA GLU A 318 -30.43 -6.77 -14.90
C GLU A 318 -30.24 -5.73 -16.01
N ASN A 319 -30.41 -6.15 -17.28
CA ASN A 319 -30.42 -5.26 -18.44
C ASN A 319 -29.16 -4.38 -18.60
N MET A 320 -27.97 -4.97 -18.46
CA MET A 320 -26.70 -4.26 -18.63
C MET A 320 -26.61 -3.54 -19.99
N LYS A 321 -26.33 -2.23 -19.96
CA LYS A 321 -26.16 -1.41 -21.18
C LYS A 321 -24.79 -1.58 -21.87
N TYR A 322 -23.79 -2.06 -21.14
CA TYR A 322 -22.43 -2.33 -21.61
C TYR A 322 -21.82 -3.45 -20.77
N LYS A 323 -20.74 -4.07 -21.25
CA LYS A 323 -20.01 -5.15 -20.53
C LYS A 323 -18.68 -4.64 -20.00
N ILE A 324 -18.28 -5.15 -18.82
CA ILE A 324 -16.97 -4.89 -18.22
C ILE A 324 -16.03 -6.03 -18.62
N HIS A 325 -14.91 -5.69 -19.26
CA HIS A 325 -13.89 -6.64 -19.73
C HIS A 325 -12.55 -6.50 -19.00
N THR A 326 -12.54 -5.81 -17.87
CA THR A 326 -11.33 -5.52 -17.08
C THR A 326 -11.35 -6.14 -15.69
N ASN A 327 -12.34 -6.99 -15.38
CA ASN A 327 -12.40 -7.71 -14.10
C ASN A 327 -11.25 -8.72 -13.95
N LEU A 328 -11.06 -9.24 -12.74
CA LEU A 328 -9.97 -10.17 -12.45
C LEU A 328 -10.03 -11.43 -13.32
N SER A 329 -11.18 -12.08 -13.43
CA SER A 329 -11.37 -13.31 -14.22
C SER A 329 -11.02 -13.12 -15.70
N THR A 330 -11.35 -11.96 -16.28
CA THR A 330 -11.00 -11.62 -17.67
C THR A 330 -9.49 -11.45 -17.83
N ARG A 331 -8.83 -10.79 -16.87
CA ARG A 331 -7.37 -10.61 -16.87
C ARG A 331 -6.63 -11.93 -16.71
N VAL A 332 -7.15 -12.82 -15.85
CA VAL A 332 -6.66 -14.21 -15.74
C VAL A 332 -6.81 -14.93 -17.08
N GLY A 333 -7.96 -14.78 -17.73
CA GLY A 333 -8.22 -15.37 -19.05
C GLY A 333 -7.23 -14.93 -20.14
N TYR A 334 -6.61 -13.75 -20.03
CA TYR A 334 -5.58 -13.30 -20.97
C TYR A 334 -4.25 -14.04 -20.85
N PHE A 335 -4.03 -14.80 -19.77
CA PHE A 335 -2.88 -15.70 -19.65
C PHE A 335 -3.11 -17.07 -20.28
N ASN A 336 -4.34 -17.40 -20.69
CA ASN A 336 -4.60 -18.65 -21.39
C ASN A 336 -3.87 -18.68 -22.75
N PRO A 337 -3.39 -19.85 -23.18
CA PRO A 337 -2.81 -20.00 -24.51
C PRO A 337 -3.82 -19.59 -25.58
N ALA A 338 -3.31 -19.00 -26.66
CA ALA A 338 -4.13 -18.78 -27.84
C ALA A 338 -4.62 -20.13 -28.39
N TRP A 339 -5.82 -20.18 -28.93
CA TRP A 339 -6.41 -21.42 -29.48
C TRP A 339 -5.54 -22.05 -30.58
N ASN A 340 -4.70 -21.25 -31.25
CA ASN A 340 -3.79 -21.64 -32.32
C ASN A 340 -2.32 -21.64 -31.90
N ASP A 341 -2.03 -21.66 -30.60
CA ASP A 341 -0.66 -21.82 -30.12
C ASP A 341 -0.16 -23.24 -30.45
N PRO A 342 1.04 -23.41 -31.05
CA PRO A 342 1.57 -24.73 -31.38
C PRO A 342 1.94 -25.56 -30.14
N ASN A 343 2.15 -24.93 -28.98
CA ASN A 343 2.57 -25.57 -27.74
C ASN A 343 1.66 -25.16 -26.57
N PRO A 344 0.35 -25.48 -26.63
CA PRO A 344 -0.63 -24.93 -25.68
C PRO A 344 -0.36 -25.37 -24.24
N ALA A 345 0.09 -26.60 -24.00
CA ALA A 345 0.35 -27.10 -22.64
C ALA A 345 1.48 -26.35 -21.92
N GLU A 346 2.59 -26.08 -22.60
CA GLU A 346 3.71 -25.30 -22.03
C GLU A 346 3.26 -23.86 -21.73
N LYS A 347 2.49 -23.26 -22.64
CA LYS A 347 1.96 -21.91 -22.47
C LYS A 347 0.93 -21.81 -21.36
N GLU A 348 0.11 -22.84 -21.18
CA GLU A 348 -0.86 -22.93 -20.10
C GLU A 348 -0.18 -22.95 -18.74
N GLU A 349 0.94 -23.68 -18.61
CA GLU A 349 1.73 -23.75 -17.39
C GLU A 349 2.39 -22.40 -17.05
N ILE A 350 2.99 -21.75 -18.04
CA ILE A 350 3.55 -20.40 -17.88
C ILE A 350 2.45 -19.39 -17.50
N GLY A 351 1.32 -19.43 -18.21
CA GLY A 351 0.19 -18.55 -17.99
C GLY A 351 -0.42 -18.73 -16.61
N PHE A 352 -0.51 -19.97 -16.12
CA PHE A 352 -0.98 -20.27 -14.78
C PHE A 352 -0.11 -19.62 -13.70
N LYS A 353 1.22 -19.77 -13.80
CA LYS A 353 2.16 -19.11 -12.88
C LYS A 353 2.05 -17.59 -12.90
N GLN A 354 1.91 -17.00 -14.09
CA GLN A 354 1.69 -15.55 -14.24
C GLN A 354 0.36 -15.10 -13.62
N ALA A 355 -0.70 -15.88 -13.79
CA ALA A 355 -2.00 -15.62 -13.18
C ALA A 355 -1.93 -15.68 -11.65
N MET A 356 -1.28 -16.72 -11.09
CA MET A 356 -1.08 -16.86 -9.64
C MET A 356 -0.31 -15.66 -9.05
N GLU A 357 0.79 -15.26 -9.68
CA GLU A 357 1.57 -14.09 -9.25
C GLU A 357 0.72 -12.81 -9.28
N MET A 358 -0.02 -12.57 -10.37
CA MET A 358 -0.87 -11.39 -10.51
C MET A 358 -1.98 -11.36 -9.45
N ILE A 359 -2.72 -12.46 -9.28
CA ILE A 359 -3.83 -12.55 -8.32
C ILE A 359 -3.30 -12.41 -6.89
N GLY A 360 -2.21 -13.12 -6.57
CA GLY A 360 -1.57 -13.07 -5.26
C GLY A 360 -1.12 -11.65 -4.90
N LYS A 361 -0.50 -10.94 -5.86
CA LYS A 361 -0.16 -9.53 -5.69
C LYS A 361 -1.41 -8.67 -5.46
N GLU A 362 -2.47 -8.87 -6.23
CA GLU A 362 -3.68 -8.07 -6.12
C GLU A 362 -4.43 -8.28 -4.79
N PHE A 363 -4.41 -9.52 -4.26
CA PHE A 363 -4.92 -9.83 -2.92
C PHE A 363 -4.10 -9.13 -1.85
N LEU A 364 -2.78 -9.23 -1.91
CA LEU A 364 -1.86 -8.57 -0.97
C LEU A 364 -1.99 -7.05 -1.01
N ASP A 365 -2.08 -6.45 -2.20
CA ASP A 365 -2.28 -5.01 -2.36
C ASP A 365 -3.57 -4.55 -1.64
N ARG A 366 -4.68 -5.31 -1.75
CA ARG A 366 -5.93 -5.02 -1.02
C ARG A 366 -5.77 -5.21 0.48
N PHE A 367 -5.15 -6.31 0.92
CA PHE A 367 -4.87 -6.56 2.33
C PHE A 367 -4.08 -5.39 2.95
N TYR A 368 -2.97 -5.00 2.33
CA TYR A 368 -2.11 -3.91 2.79
C TYR A 368 -2.79 -2.55 2.71
N HIS A 369 -3.65 -2.31 1.72
CA HIS A 369 -4.50 -1.13 1.70
C HIS A 369 -5.37 -1.07 2.95
N TYR A 370 -6.07 -2.16 3.29
CA TYR A 370 -6.93 -2.17 4.46
C TYR A 370 -6.16 -2.03 5.77
N VAL A 371 -5.01 -2.67 5.89
CA VAL A 371 -4.18 -2.64 7.10
C VAL A 371 -3.49 -1.29 7.31
N HIS A 372 -2.88 -0.72 6.27
CA HIS A 372 -2.01 0.46 6.41
C HIS A 372 -2.67 1.79 6.10
N GLN A 373 -3.77 1.79 5.35
CA GLN A 373 -4.40 3.04 4.88
C GLN A 373 -5.82 3.17 5.44
N TRP A 374 -6.64 2.14 5.26
CA TRP A 374 -8.04 2.19 5.68
C TRP A 374 -8.20 2.08 7.19
N TRP A 375 -7.65 1.04 7.83
CA TRP A 375 -7.86 0.79 9.27
C TRP A 375 -7.36 1.93 10.18
N PRO A 376 -6.16 2.52 9.97
CA PRO A 376 -5.68 3.62 10.81
C PRO A 376 -6.55 4.88 10.71
N ALA A 377 -7.29 5.05 9.61
CA ALA A 377 -8.20 6.18 9.43
C ALA A 377 -9.36 6.18 10.44
N ARG A 378 -9.71 5.01 10.99
CA ARG A 378 -10.77 4.88 11.99
C ARG A 378 -10.48 5.70 13.25
N ALA A 379 -9.28 5.55 13.82
CA ALA A 379 -8.89 6.26 15.04
C ALA A 379 -8.87 7.79 14.83
N LEU A 380 -8.49 8.25 13.63
CA LEU A 380 -8.54 9.67 13.27
C LEU A 380 -9.98 10.19 13.21
N LEU A 381 -10.90 9.37 12.69
CA LEU A 381 -12.32 9.70 12.63
C LEU A 381 -12.95 9.71 14.02
N GLU A 382 -12.68 8.72 14.87
CA GLU A 382 -13.18 8.68 16.26
C GLU A 382 -12.74 9.93 17.03
N LYS A 383 -11.49 10.38 16.84
CA LYS A 383 -11.01 11.65 17.40
C LYS A 383 -11.80 12.84 16.87
N ALA A 384 -12.03 12.93 15.56
CA ALA A 384 -12.81 14.02 14.97
C ALA A 384 -14.27 14.03 15.47
N ILE A 385 -14.86 12.84 15.65
CA ILE A 385 -16.19 12.68 16.25
C ILE A 385 -16.19 13.20 17.68
N ALA A 386 -15.23 12.81 18.53
CA ALA A 386 -15.16 13.29 19.90
C ALA A 386 -15.05 14.83 20.00
N GLN A 387 -14.32 15.46 19.07
CA GLN A 387 -14.08 16.92 19.05
C GLN A 387 -15.20 17.73 18.36
N ARG A 388 -16.23 17.07 17.80
CA ARG A 388 -17.23 17.72 16.94
C ARG A 388 -17.99 18.88 17.61
N PHE A 389 -18.20 18.81 18.92
CA PHE A 389 -18.92 19.86 19.67
C PHE A 389 -18.07 21.11 19.90
N ASP A 390 -16.74 20.98 19.90
CA ASP A 390 -15.83 22.13 19.98
C ASP A 390 -15.80 22.92 18.66
N ILE A 391 -16.09 22.24 17.55
CA ILE A 391 -16.18 22.83 16.20
C ILE A 391 -17.51 23.55 16.01
N ASP A 392 -18.61 22.86 16.30
CA ASP A 392 -19.95 23.40 16.16
C ASP A 392 -20.88 22.83 17.25
N PRO A 393 -21.62 23.68 17.99
CA PRO A 393 -22.50 23.21 19.06
C PRO A 393 -23.58 22.21 18.60
N SER A 394 -23.92 22.19 17.31
CA SER A 394 -24.86 21.19 16.78
C SER A 394 -24.31 19.77 16.85
N GLY A 395 -22.99 19.57 16.88
CA GLY A 395 -22.33 18.28 16.74
C GLY A 395 -22.55 17.58 15.38
N SER A 396 -23.16 18.27 14.41
CA SER A 396 -23.50 17.70 13.08
C SER A 396 -22.40 17.89 12.04
N ILE A 397 -21.28 18.50 12.42
CA ILE A 397 -20.17 18.85 11.53
C ILE A 397 -18.89 18.20 12.06
N LEU A 398 -18.20 17.44 11.20
CA LEU A 398 -16.85 16.95 11.46
C LEU A 398 -15.82 17.77 10.70
N VAL A 399 -14.65 17.96 11.29
CA VAL A 399 -13.49 18.56 10.65
C VAL A 399 -12.35 17.55 10.70
N LEU A 400 -11.79 17.22 9.54
CA LEU A 400 -10.63 16.36 9.39
C LEU A 400 -9.42 17.20 9.01
N ASN A 401 -8.26 16.90 9.60
CA ASN A 401 -7.02 17.63 9.33
C ASN A 401 -6.37 17.26 7.98
N SER A 402 -6.84 16.18 7.35
CA SER A 402 -6.40 15.71 6.05
C SER A 402 -7.50 14.88 5.40
N THR A 403 -7.35 14.58 4.11
CA THR A 403 -8.24 13.64 3.41
C THR A 403 -7.82 12.20 3.73
N PHE A 404 -8.76 11.39 4.21
CA PHE A 404 -8.58 9.96 4.48
C PHE A 404 -9.93 9.21 4.32
N PRO A 405 -9.97 7.87 4.20
CA PRO A 405 -11.21 7.13 3.94
C PRO A 405 -12.15 7.10 5.16
N TRP A 406 -12.86 8.20 5.42
CA TRP A 406 -13.72 8.34 6.61
C TRP A 406 -15.12 7.73 6.45
N ARG A 407 -15.63 7.61 5.21
CA ARG A 407 -17.05 7.28 4.96
C ARG A 407 -17.46 5.95 5.56
N ASP A 408 -16.75 4.88 5.22
CA ASP A 408 -17.07 3.53 5.72
C ASP A 408 -17.05 3.49 7.25
N HIS A 409 -15.98 4.01 7.85
CA HIS A 409 -15.82 4.06 9.30
C HIS A 409 -16.92 4.86 10.00
N LEU A 410 -17.40 5.96 9.40
CA LEU A 410 -18.47 6.75 9.99
C LEU A 410 -19.73 5.90 10.18
N PHE A 411 -20.11 5.14 9.15
CA PHE A 411 -21.29 4.29 9.20
C PHE A 411 -21.09 3.11 10.16
N ASP A 412 -19.89 2.52 10.20
CA ASP A 412 -19.57 1.43 11.14
C ASP A 412 -19.65 1.92 12.59
N ILE A 413 -19.02 3.06 12.91
CA ILE A 413 -19.07 3.69 14.24
C ILE A 413 -20.51 4.05 14.61
N GLU A 414 -21.31 4.59 13.70
CA GLU A 414 -22.71 4.92 13.98
C GLU A 414 -23.58 3.70 14.28
N GLN A 415 -23.29 2.56 13.66
CA GLN A 415 -23.97 1.31 13.95
C GLN A 415 -23.54 0.74 15.30
N GLU A 416 -22.24 0.79 15.60
CA GLU A 416 -21.66 0.26 16.85
C GLU A 416 -21.95 1.14 18.08
N GLN A 417 -22.05 2.46 17.88
CA GLN A 417 -22.10 3.47 18.95
C GLN A 417 -23.32 4.39 18.82
N LYS A 418 -24.44 3.86 18.34
CA LYS A 418 -25.66 4.63 18.04
C LYS A 418 -26.14 5.48 19.22
N ASP A 419 -26.05 4.92 20.43
CA ASP A 419 -26.50 5.59 21.66
C ASP A 419 -25.55 6.70 22.14
N ILE A 420 -24.28 6.66 21.72
CA ILE A 420 -23.22 7.57 22.17
C ILE A 420 -23.14 8.82 21.29
N LEU A 421 -23.47 8.69 20.00
CA LEU A 421 -23.36 9.83 19.08
C LEU A 421 -24.42 10.90 19.33
N GLY A 422 -25.65 10.50 19.68
CA GLY A 422 -26.77 11.38 20.06
C GLY A 422 -27.25 12.38 18.99
N VAL A 423 -26.46 12.60 17.94
CA VAL A 423 -26.66 13.57 16.87
C VAL A 423 -26.18 12.95 15.56
N THR A 424 -27.00 13.10 14.52
CA THR A 424 -26.64 12.69 13.16
C THR A 424 -25.62 13.64 12.54
N ILE A 425 -24.45 13.12 12.17
CA ILE A 425 -23.44 13.88 11.43
C ILE A 425 -23.92 14.12 10.00
N LYS A 426 -23.93 15.37 9.55
CA LYS A 426 -24.45 15.79 8.24
C LYS A 426 -23.36 16.26 7.29
N TYR A 427 -22.27 16.82 7.82
CA TYR A 427 -21.19 17.39 7.03
C TYR A 427 -19.81 16.98 7.53
N VAL A 428 -18.88 16.82 6.59
CA VAL A 428 -17.46 16.59 6.86
C VAL A 428 -16.65 17.62 6.09
N LEU A 429 -15.76 18.32 6.78
CA LEU A 429 -14.83 19.29 6.22
C LEU A 429 -13.42 18.73 6.21
N TYR A 430 -12.66 19.01 5.16
CA TYR A 430 -11.25 18.64 5.07
C TYR A 430 -10.51 19.52 4.07
N PRO A 431 -9.20 19.75 4.27
CA PRO A 431 -8.38 20.43 3.28
C PRO A 431 -8.15 19.53 2.06
N ASP A 432 -8.11 20.14 0.88
CA ASP A 432 -7.65 19.50 -0.35
C ASP A 432 -6.16 19.75 -0.60
N ALA A 433 -5.64 19.14 -1.67
CA ALA A 433 -4.25 19.25 -2.08
C ALA A 433 -3.77 20.70 -2.28
N ASN A 434 -4.69 21.62 -2.63
CA ASN A 434 -4.39 23.03 -2.91
C ASN A 434 -4.58 23.93 -1.69
N LYS A 435 -4.68 23.35 -0.48
CA LYS A 435 -4.98 24.05 0.78
C LYS A 435 -6.33 24.80 0.76
N THR A 436 -7.20 24.49 -0.20
CA THR A 436 -8.60 24.91 -0.15
C THR A 436 -9.38 23.92 0.69
N TRP A 437 -10.58 24.30 1.12
CA TRP A 437 -11.40 23.47 2.00
C TRP A 437 -12.57 22.89 1.25
N ARG A 438 -12.81 21.61 1.47
CA ARG A 438 -13.97 20.89 0.97
C ARG A 438 -15.00 20.78 2.09
N LEU A 439 -16.26 20.91 1.70
CA LEU A 439 -17.44 20.64 2.51
C LEU A 439 -18.20 19.53 1.83
N GLN A 440 -18.27 18.37 2.46
CA GLN A 440 -18.93 17.19 1.89
C GLN A 440 -20.14 16.78 2.73
N ALA A 441 -21.28 16.60 2.07
CA ALA A 441 -22.48 16.08 2.70
C ALA A 441 -22.33 14.56 2.92
N VAL A 442 -22.78 14.09 4.08
CA VAL A 442 -22.78 12.66 4.43
C VAL A 442 -23.99 12.00 3.76
N PRO A 443 -23.81 10.87 3.03
CA PRO A 443 -24.94 10.16 2.43
C PRO A 443 -25.83 9.50 3.48
N LEU A 444 -27.08 9.16 3.11
CA LEU A 444 -28.01 8.47 4.01
C LEU A 444 -27.47 7.13 4.49
N ASN A 445 -26.80 6.39 3.60
CA ASN A 445 -26.14 5.11 3.88
C ASN A 445 -24.97 4.92 2.91
N LYS A 446 -24.15 3.88 3.13
CA LYS A 446 -22.94 3.57 2.34
C LYS A 446 -23.16 3.54 0.81
N LYS A 447 -24.35 3.13 0.35
CA LYS A 447 -24.67 2.94 -1.08
C LYS A 447 -25.56 4.04 -1.66
N SER A 448 -25.95 5.04 -0.87
CA SER A 448 -26.90 6.06 -1.31
C SER A 448 -26.22 7.25 -2.00
N PHE A 449 -26.83 7.71 -3.08
CA PHE A 449 -26.52 9.01 -3.70
C PHE A 449 -27.26 10.18 -3.02
N GLU A 450 -28.23 9.88 -2.17
CA GLU A 450 -28.99 10.86 -1.40
C GLU A 450 -28.23 11.23 -0.12
N ASN A 451 -28.14 12.53 0.15
CA ASN A 451 -27.45 13.08 1.31
C ASN A 451 -28.40 13.23 2.49
N ARG A 452 -27.89 13.06 3.72
CA ARG A 452 -28.60 13.40 4.96
C ARG A 452 -29.07 14.85 4.98
N LEU A 453 -28.23 15.73 4.43
CA LEU A 453 -28.58 17.10 4.11
C LEU A 453 -27.69 17.61 2.98
N SER A 454 -28.24 17.71 1.77
CA SER A 454 -27.54 18.33 0.64
C SER A 454 -27.27 19.82 0.90
N LEU A 455 -26.23 20.36 0.28
CA LEU A 455 -26.00 21.80 0.25
C LEU A 455 -27.21 22.53 -0.41
N PRO A 456 -27.56 23.75 0.02
CA PRO A 456 -28.75 24.47 -0.39
C PRO A 456 -28.98 24.47 -1.89
N LYS A 457 -30.21 24.17 -2.34
CA LYS A 457 -30.58 24.15 -3.77
C LYS A 457 -30.18 25.43 -4.51
N GLN A 458 -30.30 26.57 -3.84
CA GLN A 458 -29.92 27.88 -4.39
C GLN A 458 -28.41 28.08 -4.61
N TRP A 459 -27.56 27.18 -4.13
CA TRP A 459 -26.11 27.17 -4.36
C TRP A 459 -25.67 26.14 -5.39
N GLN A 460 -26.50 25.12 -5.65
CA GLN A 460 -26.13 23.97 -6.47
C GLN A 460 -25.80 24.40 -7.91
N GLY A 461 -24.60 24.03 -8.37
CA GLY A 461 -24.11 24.40 -9.69
C GLY A 461 -23.43 25.78 -9.77
N LEU A 462 -23.51 26.60 -8.71
CA LEU A 462 -22.86 27.91 -8.67
C LEU A 462 -21.38 27.79 -8.31
N ARG A 463 -20.59 28.78 -8.73
CA ARG A 463 -19.14 28.86 -8.55
C ARG A 463 -18.69 30.27 -8.19
N ASP A 464 -17.49 30.36 -7.61
CA ASP A 464 -16.72 31.60 -7.45
C ASP A 464 -17.54 32.78 -6.86
N ASP A 465 -17.44 33.97 -7.46
CA ASP A 465 -18.08 35.20 -6.98
C ASP A 465 -19.61 35.12 -6.98
N GLU A 466 -20.20 34.39 -7.94
CA GLU A 466 -21.65 34.20 -8.01
C GLU A 466 -22.15 33.43 -6.78
N LEU A 467 -21.46 32.34 -6.43
CA LEU A 467 -21.75 31.57 -5.23
C LEU A 467 -21.47 32.39 -3.95
N SER A 468 -20.36 33.13 -3.92
CA SER A 468 -20.00 33.97 -2.76
C SER A 468 -21.07 35.03 -2.50
N THR A 469 -21.53 35.70 -3.56
CA THR A 469 -22.61 36.70 -3.50
C THR A 469 -23.93 36.07 -3.09
N LYS A 470 -24.28 34.91 -3.65
CA LYS A 470 -25.56 34.24 -3.37
C LYS A 470 -25.64 33.65 -1.96
N SER A 471 -24.51 33.19 -1.43
CA SER A 471 -24.41 32.59 -0.10
C SER A 471 -24.17 33.61 1.01
N ASP A 472 -23.72 34.82 0.66
CA ASP A 472 -23.17 35.82 1.58
C ASP A 472 -21.96 35.27 2.37
N ILE A 473 -21.14 34.46 1.69
CA ILE A 473 -19.94 33.83 2.26
C ILE A 473 -18.77 34.06 1.29
N PRO A 474 -17.71 34.77 1.69
CA PRO A 474 -16.60 35.06 0.79
C PRO A 474 -15.76 33.82 0.48
N GLY A 475 -15.08 33.86 -0.67
CA GLY A 475 -14.10 32.84 -1.07
C GLY A 475 -14.70 31.49 -1.44
N CYS A 476 -15.98 31.43 -1.79
CA CYS A 476 -16.58 30.20 -2.29
C CYS A 476 -15.97 29.81 -3.64
N ILE A 477 -15.70 28.52 -3.84
CA ILE A 477 -15.12 27.99 -5.09
C ILE A 477 -16.21 27.35 -5.94
N PHE A 478 -16.99 26.44 -5.36
CA PHE A 478 -18.10 25.78 -6.06
C PHE A 478 -19.04 25.04 -5.12
N VAL A 479 -20.23 24.71 -5.62
CA VAL A 479 -21.09 23.63 -5.11
C VAL A 479 -21.50 22.74 -6.27
N HIS A 480 -21.34 21.42 -6.15
CA HIS A 480 -21.77 20.48 -7.19
C HIS A 480 -23.27 20.59 -7.46
N ALA A 481 -23.70 20.31 -8.69
CA ALA A 481 -25.10 20.44 -9.11
C ALA A 481 -26.10 19.59 -8.30
N SER A 482 -25.66 18.49 -7.68
CA SER A 482 -26.49 17.68 -6.76
C SER A 482 -26.34 18.06 -5.28
N GLY A 483 -25.48 19.03 -4.95
CA GLY A 483 -25.28 19.52 -3.59
C GLY A 483 -24.53 18.59 -2.63
N PHE A 484 -23.92 17.50 -3.12
CA PHE A 484 -23.19 16.55 -2.26
C PHE A 484 -21.83 17.06 -1.78
N ILE A 485 -21.24 18.03 -2.48
CA ILE A 485 -19.93 18.60 -2.16
C ILE A 485 -19.86 20.05 -2.60
N GLY A 486 -19.14 20.85 -1.83
CA GLY A 486 -18.75 22.21 -2.18
C GLY A 486 -17.33 22.51 -1.70
N GLY A 487 -16.86 23.70 -2.00
CA GLY A 487 -15.54 24.15 -1.58
C GLY A 487 -15.45 25.64 -1.34
N ASN A 488 -14.55 26.01 -0.44
CA ASN A 488 -14.20 27.39 -0.11
C ASN A 488 -12.67 27.51 -0.03
N ALA A 489 -12.13 28.69 -0.30
CA ALA A 489 -10.69 28.96 -0.17
C ALA A 489 -10.18 28.81 1.28
N THR A 490 -11.06 28.99 2.27
CA THR A 490 -10.70 29.03 3.69
C THR A 490 -11.49 28.03 4.53
N TYR A 491 -10.90 27.65 5.67
CA TYR A 491 -11.56 26.83 6.68
C TYR A 491 -12.84 27.49 7.18
N ASP A 492 -12.74 28.76 7.60
CA ASP A 492 -13.86 29.51 8.16
C ASP A 492 -15.00 29.67 7.17
N GLY A 493 -14.68 29.89 5.88
CA GLY A 493 -15.69 29.95 4.82
C GLY A 493 -16.38 28.61 4.60
N ALA A 494 -15.65 27.49 4.58
CA ALA A 494 -16.25 26.16 4.48
C ALA A 494 -17.14 25.83 5.70
N LEU A 495 -16.72 26.22 6.90
CA LEU A 495 -17.49 26.06 8.13
C LEU A 495 -18.75 26.94 8.12
N ALA A 496 -18.65 28.18 7.64
CA ALA A 496 -19.79 29.06 7.45
C ALA A 496 -20.80 28.45 6.46
N MET A 497 -20.33 27.86 5.35
CA MET A 497 -21.19 27.17 4.39
C MET A 497 -21.93 26.00 5.04
N ALA A 498 -21.25 25.19 5.85
CA ALA A 498 -21.85 24.07 6.57
C ALA A 498 -22.93 24.53 7.55
N ARG A 499 -22.61 25.53 8.39
CA ARG A 499 -23.54 26.11 9.36
C ARG A 499 -24.77 26.72 8.70
N ARG A 500 -24.56 27.48 7.61
CA ARG A 500 -25.66 28.08 6.86
C ARG A 500 -26.54 27.02 6.19
N SER A 501 -25.95 25.93 5.73
CA SER A 501 -26.68 24.78 5.19
C SER A 501 -27.54 24.09 6.27
N LEU A 502 -27.01 23.89 7.48
CA LEU A 502 -27.77 23.36 8.62
C LEU A 502 -28.97 24.25 8.97
N GLN A 503 -28.77 25.57 9.02
CA GLN A 503 -29.83 26.52 9.31
C GLN A 503 -30.97 26.45 8.29
N LEU A 504 -30.62 26.52 6.99
CA LEU A 504 -31.61 26.49 5.91
C LEU A 504 -32.33 25.13 5.82
N GLY A 505 -31.62 24.04 6.11
CA GLY A 505 -32.17 22.69 6.13
C GLY A 505 -33.11 22.38 7.30
N ASN A 506 -32.99 23.08 8.42
CA ASN A 506 -33.91 22.93 9.55
C ASN A 506 -35.20 23.77 9.41
N THR A 507 -35.26 24.67 8.43
CA THR A 507 -36.42 25.53 8.12
C THR A 507 -37.29 25.01 6.96
N GLN A 508 -36.94 23.85 6.38
CA GLN A 508 -37.75 23.13 5.39
C GLN A 508 -38.34 21.88 6.05
#